data_AF-A0A3E1KHZ4-F1
#
_entry.id   AF-A0A3E1KHZ4-F1
#
_cell.length_a   1.000
_cell.length_b   1.000
_cell.length_c   1.000
_cell.angle_alpha   90.00
_cell.angle_beta   90.00
_cell.angle_gamma   90.00
#
_symmetry.space_group_name_H-M   'P 1'
#
loop_
_entity.id
_entity.type
_entity.pdbx_description
1 polymer ?
#
loop_
_entity_poly.entity_id
_entity_poly.type
_entity_poly.pdbx_seq_one_letter_code
_entity_poly.pdbx_strand_id
1 'polypeptide(L)'
;MLVYCMQRMLKDMLRQQYQPSSDGQPTTTPNPTPSMPPSNPSCSTNTGGQHGSGSGTGNGNTGGNGSNSSGTGNGNGTGNGNGASPTTPGHSVTPTPTNGTPATPGPTGPQAPLPAGKVVTAPPGVQNKPIVVHKGEVFDGKGQTYVGGPCLGKGDQDEHQQPLFIVEDGGSLCNVHMTGGGDGVHFIGSGKMVNCVNEDVSEDAVTIDGQGNREHDARIAGGSPEVSGRPKVEIINCTFKKAADKVVQDNAAADVVMSGDTVEGAGKVFRTNGGHTDIDSHLLVENCQFNQVKEAVFRTDAPGATVTLKNLKTDAPSEAIVPNASQAIGATRIGHKAYSG
;
A
#
# COMPACT_ATOMS: atom_id res chain seq x y z
N MET A 1 -6.34 -16.17 23.43
CA MET A 1 -5.11 -15.35 23.42
C MET A 1 -3.79 -16.13 23.54
N LEU A 2 -3.74 -17.43 23.87
CA LEU A 2 -2.44 -18.14 23.96
C LEU A 2 -2.09 -19.00 22.73
N VAL A 3 -3.03 -19.48 21.92
CA VAL A 3 -2.71 -20.56 20.96
C VAL A 3 -2.15 -20.03 19.62
N TYR A 4 -2.65 -18.90 19.11
CA TYR A 4 -2.19 -18.37 17.81
C TYR A 4 -0.92 -17.51 17.93
N CYS A 5 -0.81 -16.67 18.97
CA CYS A 5 0.43 -15.94 19.26
C CYS A 5 1.58 -16.87 19.71
N MET A 6 1.30 -17.98 20.40
CA MET A 6 2.35 -18.96 20.72
C MET A 6 2.80 -19.77 19.51
N GLN A 7 1.95 -20.07 18.51
CA GLN A 7 2.42 -20.77 17.31
C GLN A 7 3.44 -19.93 16.50
N ARG A 8 3.33 -18.60 16.55
CA ARG A 8 4.31 -17.67 15.97
C ARG A 8 5.60 -17.58 16.81
N MET A 9 5.50 -17.53 18.15
CA MET A 9 6.69 -17.46 19.03
C MET A 9 7.45 -18.79 19.20
N LEU A 10 6.76 -19.94 19.24
CA LEU A 10 7.39 -21.24 19.50
C LEU A 10 8.21 -21.74 18.30
N LYS A 11 7.82 -21.40 17.06
CA LYS A 11 8.54 -21.80 15.84
C LYS A 11 9.84 -21.03 15.62
N ASP A 12 9.91 -19.76 16.04
CA ASP A 12 11.12 -18.96 15.93
C ASP A 12 12.20 -19.37 16.95
N MET A 13 11.81 -19.84 18.15
CA MET A 13 12.75 -20.45 19.10
C MET A 13 13.30 -21.81 18.64
N LEU A 14 12.48 -22.63 17.97
CA LEU A 14 12.89 -23.97 17.52
C LEU A 14 13.82 -23.95 16.29
N ARG A 15 13.86 -22.86 15.51
CA ARG A 15 14.79 -22.71 14.38
C ARG A 15 16.22 -22.35 14.79
N GLN A 16 16.45 -21.77 15.97
CA GLN A 16 17.81 -21.46 16.44
C GLN A 16 18.57 -22.66 17.01
N GLN A 17 17.90 -23.78 17.31
CA GLN A 17 18.53 -24.94 17.96
C GLN A 17 18.89 -26.09 17.02
N TYR A 18 18.73 -25.94 15.70
CA TYR A 18 19.05 -27.01 14.74
C TYR A 18 20.00 -26.53 13.63
N GLN A 19 21.25 -26.25 14.01
CA GLN A 19 22.38 -26.41 13.09
C GLN A 19 23.24 -27.58 13.58
N PRO A 20 23.15 -28.77 12.96
CA PRO A 20 24.20 -29.76 13.10
C PRO A 20 25.37 -29.39 12.20
N SER A 21 26.53 -29.18 12.82
CA SER A 21 27.85 -29.19 12.19
C SER A 21 28.13 -30.56 11.55
N SER A 22 28.50 -30.60 10.27
CA SER A 22 28.97 -31.81 9.60
C SER A 22 30.44 -31.68 9.19
N ASP A 23 31.32 -32.21 10.06
CA ASP A 23 32.68 -32.59 9.73
C ASP A 23 32.71 -34.03 9.19
N GLY A 24 33.44 -34.26 8.10
CA GLY A 24 34.13 -35.55 7.86
C GLY A 24 33.71 -36.44 6.67
N GLN A 25 34.53 -36.36 5.61
CA GLN A 25 35.06 -37.48 4.76
C GLN A 25 34.28 -37.98 3.50
N PRO A 26 34.96 -38.59 2.49
CA PRO A 26 36.02 -38.09 1.59
C PRO A 26 35.62 -38.08 0.09
N THR A 27 36.55 -37.58 -0.73
CA THR A 27 36.52 -37.30 -2.18
C THR A 27 36.31 -38.50 -3.12
N THR A 28 35.37 -38.38 -4.05
CA THR A 28 35.40 -39.05 -5.37
C THR A 28 34.99 -38.07 -6.49
N THR A 29 35.76 -38.05 -7.57
CA THR A 29 35.67 -37.17 -8.76
C THR A 29 34.37 -37.34 -9.59
N PRO A 30 33.93 -36.30 -10.34
CA PRO A 30 32.55 -36.18 -10.81
C PRO A 30 32.30 -36.69 -12.24
N ASN A 31 31.06 -37.11 -12.52
CA ASN A 31 30.50 -37.23 -13.86
C ASN A 31 29.56 -36.02 -14.11
N PRO A 32 29.46 -35.47 -15.34
CA PRO A 32 28.79 -34.19 -15.58
C PRO A 32 27.27 -34.36 -15.58
N THR A 33 26.58 -33.72 -14.63
CA THR A 33 25.12 -33.56 -14.66
C THR A 33 24.71 -32.37 -15.55
N PRO A 34 23.56 -32.44 -16.24
CA PRO A 34 23.05 -31.36 -17.09
C PRO A 34 22.80 -30.07 -16.28
N SER A 35 23.07 -28.92 -16.88
CA SER A 35 22.94 -27.60 -16.24
C SER A 35 21.54 -27.38 -15.66
N MET A 36 21.46 -27.19 -14.34
CA MET A 36 20.26 -26.60 -13.73
C MET A 36 20.08 -25.16 -14.24
N PRO A 37 18.83 -24.70 -14.41
CA PRO A 37 18.56 -23.29 -14.67
C PRO A 37 19.07 -22.41 -13.52
N PRO A 38 19.36 -21.12 -13.75
CA PRO A 38 19.94 -20.25 -12.74
C PRO A 38 19.10 -20.24 -11.47
N SER A 39 19.78 -20.41 -10.34
CA SER A 39 19.19 -20.34 -9.00
C SER A 39 18.40 -19.05 -8.81
N ASN A 40 17.17 -19.19 -8.30
CA ASN A 40 16.38 -18.05 -7.82
C ASN A 40 17.26 -17.14 -6.95
N PRO A 41 17.16 -15.80 -7.07
CA PRO A 41 17.91 -14.90 -6.21
C PRO A 41 17.59 -15.21 -4.75
N SER A 42 18.63 -15.26 -3.91
CA SER A 42 18.48 -15.57 -2.48
C SER A 42 17.59 -14.52 -1.82
N CYS A 43 16.43 -14.94 -1.30
CA CYS A 43 15.57 -14.10 -0.50
C CYS A 43 16.27 -13.79 0.83
N SER A 44 16.64 -12.53 1.05
CA SER A 44 17.30 -12.06 2.28
C SER A 44 16.26 -11.50 3.24
N THR A 45 16.20 -12.06 4.45
CA THR A 45 15.33 -11.61 5.55
C THR A 45 15.96 -10.49 6.40
N ASN A 46 16.95 -9.76 5.88
CA ASN A 46 17.61 -8.70 6.64
C ASN A 46 16.60 -7.62 7.01
N THR A 47 16.61 -7.22 8.29
CA THR A 47 15.88 -6.06 8.82
C THR A 47 16.27 -4.81 8.03
N GLY A 48 15.29 -4.08 7.50
CA GLY A 48 15.49 -2.92 6.65
C GLY A 48 14.77 -3.07 5.31
N GLY A 49 13.66 -2.34 5.15
CA GLY A 49 12.98 -2.18 3.87
C GLY A 49 13.85 -1.51 2.81
N GLN A 50 13.41 -1.53 1.57
CA GLN A 50 14.20 -1.01 0.44
C GLN A 50 14.43 0.51 0.45
N HIS A 51 13.88 1.25 1.41
CA HIS A 51 14.04 2.70 1.53
C HIS A 51 14.81 3.07 2.82
N GLY A 52 16.12 3.29 2.69
CA GLY A 52 16.98 3.82 3.76
C GLY A 52 17.21 5.32 3.61
N SER A 53 17.03 6.07 4.69
CA SER A 53 17.33 7.51 4.76
C SER A 53 18.84 7.77 4.69
N GLY A 54 19.36 7.97 3.49
CA GLY A 54 20.75 8.39 3.30
C GLY A 54 20.98 9.83 3.76
N SER A 55 21.48 10.03 4.98
CA SER A 55 22.30 11.20 5.30
C SER A 55 23.73 10.93 4.83
N GLY A 56 24.04 11.29 3.58
CA GLY A 56 25.36 11.18 2.99
C GLY A 56 26.01 12.54 2.82
N THR A 57 26.88 12.92 3.75
CA THR A 57 27.86 13.98 3.59
C THR A 57 28.83 13.63 2.45
N GLY A 58 28.83 14.44 1.41
CA GLY A 58 29.74 14.30 0.25
C GLY A 58 30.32 15.66 -0.13
N ASN A 59 31.47 15.96 0.46
CA ASN A 59 32.32 17.11 0.19
C ASN A 59 32.88 17.06 -1.25
N GLY A 60 32.93 18.18 -1.96
CA GLY A 60 33.39 18.21 -3.36
C GLY A 60 33.48 19.57 -4.04
N ASN A 61 33.98 20.58 -3.33
CA ASN A 61 34.81 21.71 -3.81
C ASN A 61 34.75 22.19 -5.29
N THR A 62 34.11 23.35 -5.51
CA THR A 62 34.55 24.45 -6.40
C THR A 62 33.87 25.71 -5.83
N GLY A 63 34.52 26.71 -5.24
CA GLY A 63 35.70 27.43 -5.69
C GLY A 63 35.26 28.72 -6.37
N GLY A 64 35.19 29.84 -5.63
CA GLY A 64 35.15 31.18 -6.23
C GLY A 64 34.28 32.23 -5.53
N ASN A 65 34.94 33.15 -4.81
CA ASN A 65 34.58 34.56 -4.50
C ASN A 65 33.11 34.90 -4.24
N GLY A 66 32.69 35.36 -3.06
CA GLY A 66 33.31 36.46 -2.30
C GLY A 66 32.76 37.80 -2.79
N SER A 67 31.73 38.34 -2.12
CA SER A 67 31.67 39.75 -1.69
C SER A 67 30.36 40.06 -0.98
N ASN A 68 30.56 40.64 0.19
CA ASN A 68 29.62 41.23 1.13
C ASN A 68 28.99 42.50 0.51
N SER A 69 27.69 42.73 0.68
CA SER A 69 27.16 44.01 1.20
C SER A 69 25.64 44.05 1.25
N SER A 70 25.16 44.26 2.46
CA SER A 70 23.91 44.93 2.80
C SER A 70 23.79 46.30 2.13
N GLY A 71 22.59 46.66 1.67
CA GLY A 71 22.28 48.00 1.19
C GLY A 71 20.79 48.21 0.94
N THR A 72 20.06 48.56 2.00
CA THR A 72 18.75 49.20 1.95
C THR A 72 18.80 50.49 1.12
N GLY A 73 17.82 50.70 0.23
CA GLY A 73 17.66 51.94 -0.52
C GLY A 73 16.23 52.09 -1.05
N ASN A 74 15.47 52.95 -0.39
CA ASN A 74 14.10 53.38 -0.69
C ASN A 74 14.04 54.20 -2.00
N GLY A 75 12.96 54.10 -2.77
CA GLY A 75 12.79 54.87 -4.01
C GLY A 75 11.38 54.76 -4.59
N ASN A 76 10.48 55.59 -4.06
CA ASN A 76 9.12 55.84 -4.53
C ASN A 76 9.11 56.46 -5.95
N GLY A 77 8.23 55.98 -6.84
CA GLY A 77 8.08 56.49 -8.20
C GLY A 77 6.73 56.13 -8.80
N THR A 78 5.76 57.01 -8.60
CA THR A 78 4.40 57.00 -9.12
C THR A 78 4.33 57.17 -10.65
N GLY A 79 3.44 56.44 -11.32
CA GLY A 79 3.07 56.68 -12.71
C GLY A 79 1.80 55.93 -13.12
N ASN A 80 0.66 56.63 -13.07
CA ASN A 80 -0.65 56.20 -13.59
C ASN A 80 -0.65 56.06 -15.12
N GLY A 81 -1.44 55.12 -15.64
CA GLY A 81 -1.83 55.09 -17.06
C GLY A 81 -2.82 53.97 -17.39
N ASN A 82 -4.12 54.30 -17.38
CA ASN A 82 -5.24 53.48 -17.86
C ASN A 82 -5.17 53.17 -19.37
N GLY A 83 -5.73 52.04 -19.81
CA GLY A 83 -6.19 51.92 -21.21
C GLY A 83 -6.49 50.52 -21.74
N ALA A 84 -7.76 50.10 -21.60
CA ALA A 84 -8.58 49.36 -22.57
C ALA A 84 -8.15 47.99 -23.17
N SER A 85 -8.96 46.96 -22.85
CA SER A 85 -9.38 45.85 -23.73
C SER A 85 -10.28 46.39 -24.87
N PRO A 86 -10.54 45.75 -26.05
CA PRO A 86 -10.72 44.30 -26.28
C PRO A 86 -10.31 43.71 -27.66
N THR A 87 -10.35 42.37 -27.78
CA THR A 87 -10.91 41.53 -28.90
C THR A 87 -10.20 40.17 -29.08
N THR A 88 -10.97 39.09 -28.95
CA THR A 88 -10.72 37.67 -29.34
C THR A 88 -10.96 37.53 -30.88
N PRO A 89 -10.69 36.41 -31.62
CA PRO A 89 -10.40 35.04 -31.20
C PRO A 89 -9.38 34.17 -32.01
N GLY A 90 -8.87 33.12 -31.34
CA GLY A 90 -8.54 31.76 -31.80
C GLY A 90 -7.90 31.48 -33.16
N HIS A 91 -6.74 30.80 -33.15
CA HIS A 91 -6.41 29.79 -34.16
C HIS A 91 -5.61 28.61 -33.56
N SER A 92 -6.14 27.42 -33.82
CA SER A 92 -5.61 26.09 -33.52
C SER A 92 -4.29 25.85 -34.25
N VAL A 93 -3.23 25.48 -33.52
CA VAL A 93 -2.00 24.95 -34.12
C VAL A 93 -2.05 23.43 -34.13
N THR A 94 -2.29 22.87 -35.31
CA THR A 94 -2.06 21.46 -35.62
C THR A 94 -0.55 21.24 -35.81
N PRO A 95 0.12 20.33 -35.08
CA PRO A 95 1.49 19.95 -35.40
C PRO A 95 1.50 18.79 -36.41
N THR A 96 2.18 19.03 -37.54
CA THR A 96 2.54 18.08 -38.59
C THR A 96 3.53 17.02 -38.05
N PRO A 97 3.45 15.73 -38.46
CA PRO A 97 4.29 14.68 -37.89
C PRO A 97 5.66 14.63 -38.59
N THR A 98 6.73 14.71 -37.79
CA THR A 98 8.11 14.46 -38.24
C THR A 98 8.52 13.04 -37.83
N ASN A 99 8.92 12.24 -38.82
CA ASN A 99 9.42 10.87 -38.66
C ASN A 99 10.63 10.83 -37.69
N GLY A 100 10.44 10.16 -36.56
CA GLY A 100 11.48 9.81 -35.59
C GLY A 100 11.10 8.50 -34.90
N THR A 101 12.09 7.63 -34.72
CA THR A 101 12.07 6.27 -34.18
C THR A 101 11.20 6.08 -32.92
N PRO A 102 10.53 4.93 -32.69
CA PRO A 102 9.56 4.77 -31.60
C PRO A 102 10.20 4.96 -30.21
N ALA A 103 9.81 6.03 -29.53
CA ALA A 103 10.06 6.19 -28.09
C ALA A 103 8.98 5.42 -27.31
N THR A 104 9.41 4.62 -26.34
CA THR A 104 8.54 3.94 -25.39
C THR A 104 7.68 4.97 -24.64
N PRO A 105 6.34 4.83 -24.58
CA PRO A 105 5.48 5.77 -23.87
C PRO A 105 5.76 5.73 -22.35
N GLY A 106 6.03 6.87 -21.73
CA GLY A 106 6.04 7.02 -20.26
C GLY A 106 4.61 7.05 -19.69
N PRO A 107 4.39 6.67 -18.42
CA PRO A 107 3.05 6.57 -17.86
C PRO A 107 2.59 7.94 -17.36
N THR A 108 2.11 8.80 -18.25
CA THR A 108 1.45 10.07 -17.88
C THR A 108 -0.05 9.87 -17.78
N GLY A 109 -0.48 9.16 -16.74
CA GLY A 109 -1.84 9.33 -16.20
C GLY A 109 -1.90 10.58 -15.32
N PRO A 110 -3.09 11.17 -15.08
CA PRO A 110 -3.22 12.26 -14.12
C PRO A 110 -2.82 11.78 -12.71
N GLN A 111 -1.82 12.43 -12.12
CA GLN A 111 -1.36 12.17 -10.76
C GLN A 111 -2.24 12.92 -9.76
N ALA A 112 -2.54 12.30 -8.61
CA ALA A 112 -3.22 12.97 -7.53
C ALA A 112 -2.27 13.92 -6.79
N PRO A 113 -2.79 15.05 -6.24
CA PRO A 113 -2.01 15.89 -5.33
C PRO A 113 -1.49 15.09 -4.14
N LEU A 114 -0.22 15.32 -3.78
CA LEU A 114 0.41 14.65 -2.65
C LEU A 114 -0.02 15.29 -1.31
N PRO A 115 -0.26 14.49 -0.26
CA PRO A 115 -0.38 15.00 1.10
C PRO A 115 0.92 15.70 1.56
N ALA A 116 0.83 16.50 2.62
CA ALA A 116 2.00 17.10 3.24
C ALA A 116 2.89 16.01 3.88
N GLY A 117 4.19 16.07 3.64
CA GLY A 117 5.16 15.13 4.18
C GLY A 117 6.45 15.12 3.37
N LYS A 118 7.46 14.41 3.88
CA LYS A 118 8.68 14.17 3.11
C LYS A 118 8.37 13.19 1.98
N VAL A 119 8.52 13.62 0.74
CA VAL A 119 8.27 12.77 -0.42
C VAL A 119 9.46 11.84 -0.65
N VAL A 120 9.17 10.55 -0.86
CA VAL A 120 10.13 9.47 -1.07
C VAL A 120 9.72 8.59 -2.26
N THR A 121 10.67 7.85 -2.83
CA THR A 121 10.44 6.98 -4.00
C THR A 121 11.34 5.74 -3.91
N ALA A 122 10.97 4.66 -4.58
CA ALA A 122 11.83 3.49 -4.81
C ALA A 122 11.88 3.14 -6.31
N PRO A 123 12.88 2.37 -6.77
CA PRO A 123 12.89 1.88 -8.14
C PRO A 123 11.65 1.02 -8.44
N PRO A 124 10.92 1.27 -9.55
CA PRO A 124 9.79 0.45 -9.94
C PRO A 124 10.23 -0.92 -10.45
N GLY A 125 9.26 -1.81 -10.71
CA GLY A 125 9.49 -3.18 -11.16
C GLY A 125 9.42 -4.19 -10.00
N VAL A 126 10.12 -5.31 -10.16
CA VAL A 126 10.04 -6.45 -9.23
C VAL A 126 10.69 -6.13 -7.89
N GLN A 127 9.91 -6.27 -6.81
CA GLN A 127 10.35 -6.09 -5.43
C GLN A 127 10.45 -7.45 -4.76
N ASN A 128 11.63 -7.76 -4.22
CA ASN A 128 11.87 -9.00 -3.48
C ASN A 128 11.97 -8.77 -1.97
N LYS A 129 11.65 -7.55 -1.53
CA LYS A 129 11.57 -7.12 -0.12
C LYS A 129 10.47 -6.06 0.00
N PRO A 130 9.84 -5.92 1.17
CA PRO A 130 8.84 -4.88 1.35
C PRO A 130 9.46 -3.49 1.18
N ILE A 131 8.72 -2.60 0.50
CA ILE A 131 9.02 -1.18 0.47
C ILE A 131 8.41 -0.55 1.72
N VAL A 132 9.22 0.14 2.51
CA VAL A 132 8.76 0.77 3.75
C VAL A 132 8.53 2.25 3.50
N VAL A 133 7.32 2.72 3.83
CA VAL A 133 6.97 4.14 3.89
C VAL A 133 7.04 4.53 5.36
N HIS A 134 8.11 5.22 5.75
CA HIS A 134 8.35 5.51 7.15
C HIS A 134 7.36 6.52 7.72
N LYS A 135 7.35 6.63 9.04
CA LYS A 135 6.47 7.52 9.80
C LYS A 135 6.38 8.93 9.18
N GLY A 136 5.19 9.31 8.72
CA GLY A 136 4.91 10.62 8.12
C GLY A 136 5.53 10.89 6.73
N GLU A 137 6.16 9.89 6.10
CA GLU A 137 6.64 10.01 4.72
C GLU A 137 5.49 9.84 3.71
N VAL A 138 5.67 10.45 2.53
CA VAL A 138 4.78 10.27 1.38
C VAL A 138 5.56 9.53 0.30
N PHE A 139 5.24 8.27 0.07
CA PHE A 139 5.74 7.54 -1.08
C PHE A 139 4.97 7.94 -2.33
N ASP A 140 5.64 8.57 -3.30
CA ASP A 140 5.05 8.91 -4.59
C ASP A 140 5.56 7.96 -5.68
N GLY A 141 4.71 7.01 -6.08
CA GLY A 141 4.99 6.08 -7.15
C GLY A 141 5.02 6.71 -8.54
N LYS A 142 4.55 7.95 -8.70
CA LYS A 142 4.52 8.69 -9.98
C LYS A 142 3.83 7.94 -11.13
N GLY A 143 2.84 7.10 -10.81
CA GLY A 143 2.14 6.24 -11.76
C GLY A 143 2.96 5.02 -12.22
N GLN A 144 4.07 4.71 -11.57
CA GLN A 144 4.91 3.55 -11.91
C GLN A 144 4.36 2.25 -11.29
N THR A 145 4.75 1.13 -11.89
CA THR A 145 4.34 -0.22 -11.47
C THR A 145 5.37 -0.85 -10.53
N TYR A 146 4.89 -1.40 -9.42
CA TYR A 146 5.66 -2.18 -8.45
C TYR A 146 5.09 -3.59 -8.41
N VAL A 147 5.93 -4.59 -8.67
CA VAL A 147 5.52 -5.98 -8.83
C VAL A 147 6.05 -6.79 -7.66
N GLY A 148 5.16 -7.44 -6.92
CA GLY A 148 5.58 -8.35 -5.86
C GLY A 148 6.31 -9.57 -6.43
N GLY A 149 7.57 -9.73 -6.02
CA GLY A 149 8.45 -10.80 -6.47
C GLY A 149 8.33 -12.08 -5.64
N PRO A 150 8.99 -13.17 -6.08
CA PRO A 150 8.88 -14.49 -5.45
C PRO A 150 9.35 -14.54 -3.99
N CYS A 151 10.15 -13.57 -3.54
CA CYS A 151 10.56 -13.48 -2.14
C CYS A 151 9.51 -12.87 -1.22
N LEU A 152 8.47 -12.23 -1.77
CA LEU A 152 7.33 -11.73 -1.01
C LEU A 152 6.22 -12.77 -0.91
N GLY A 153 6.05 -13.58 -1.94
CA GLY A 153 5.01 -14.60 -1.98
C GLY A 153 4.65 -14.94 -3.41
N LYS A 154 3.69 -15.84 -3.58
CA LYS A 154 3.21 -16.27 -4.90
C LYS A 154 1.95 -15.53 -5.36
N GLY A 155 1.31 -14.82 -4.45
CA GLY A 155 0.02 -14.16 -4.63
C GLY A 155 -1.18 -15.11 -4.60
N ASP A 156 -0.98 -16.32 -4.07
CA ASP A 156 -2.08 -17.23 -3.77
C ASP A 156 -2.69 -16.90 -2.39
N GLN A 157 -3.57 -17.77 -1.89
CA GLN A 157 -4.28 -17.57 -0.61
C GLN A 157 -3.47 -18.10 0.60
N ASP A 158 -2.14 -18.16 0.49
CA ASP A 158 -1.27 -18.52 1.62
C ASP A 158 -1.12 -17.33 2.58
N GLU A 159 -1.42 -17.54 3.87
CA GLU A 159 -1.44 -16.51 4.92
C GLU A 159 -0.04 -16.08 5.44
N HIS A 160 1.06 -16.57 4.85
CA HIS A 160 2.42 -16.30 5.34
C HIS A 160 3.27 -15.46 4.37
N GLN A 161 2.60 -14.82 3.41
CA GLN A 161 3.22 -13.93 2.46
C GLN A 161 3.65 -12.60 3.12
N GLN A 162 4.61 -11.94 2.52
CA GLN A 162 5.11 -10.64 2.94
C GLN A 162 4.41 -9.54 2.15
N PRO A 163 4.16 -8.36 2.75
CA PRO A 163 3.58 -7.24 2.03
C PRO A 163 4.52 -6.70 0.95
N LEU A 164 3.94 -6.12 -0.09
CA LEU A 164 4.69 -5.30 -1.05
C LEU A 164 5.08 -3.96 -0.42
N PHE A 165 4.17 -3.35 0.35
CA PHE A 165 4.41 -2.11 1.07
C PHE A 165 4.06 -2.23 2.54
N ILE A 166 4.91 -1.70 3.41
CA ILE A 166 4.61 -1.44 4.82
C ILE A 166 4.51 0.06 5.00
N VAL A 167 3.37 0.55 5.46
CA VAL A 167 3.10 1.96 5.73
C VAL A 167 3.04 2.18 7.23
N GLU A 168 4.06 2.87 7.74
CA GLU A 168 4.13 3.27 9.15
C GLU A 168 3.13 4.40 9.46
N ASP A 169 2.94 4.65 10.75
CA ASP A 169 1.99 5.65 11.25
C ASP A 169 2.16 7.04 10.60
N GLY A 170 1.07 7.62 10.12
CA GLY A 170 1.04 8.88 9.36
C GLY A 170 1.61 8.79 7.94
N GLY A 171 2.07 7.63 7.47
CA GLY A 171 2.60 7.45 6.13
C GLY A 171 1.52 7.55 5.04
N SER A 172 1.93 7.90 3.82
CA SER A 172 1.05 7.98 2.65
C SER A 172 1.65 7.26 1.45
N LEU A 173 0.87 6.39 0.80
CA LEU A 173 1.20 5.74 -0.47
C LEU A 173 0.38 6.40 -1.59
N CYS A 174 1.05 6.97 -2.59
CA CYS A 174 0.40 7.76 -3.62
C CYS A 174 0.84 7.34 -5.03
N ASN A 175 -0.10 7.35 -5.99
CA ASN A 175 0.20 7.19 -7.42
C ASN A 175 0.97 5.89 -7.74
N VAL A 176 0.58 4.76 -7.14
CA VAL A 176 1.24 3.46 -7.33
C VAL A 176 0.35 2.53 -8.13
N HIS A 177 0.92 1.91 -9.18
CA HIS A 177 0.35 0.69 -9.75
C HIS A 177 1.03 -0.52 -9.09
N MET A 178 0.25 -1.53 -8.73
CA MET A 178 0.75 -2.75 -8.09
C MET A 178 0.09 -4.01 -8.65
N THR A 179 0.85 -5.11 -8.62
CA THR A 179 0.43 -6.45 -9.02
C THR A 179 1.48 -7.47 -8.53
N GLY A 180 1.29 -8.76 -8.79
CA GLY A 180 2.25 -9.81 -8.50
C GLY A 180 1.99 -10.51 -7.17
N GLY A 181 3.03 -11.12 -6.60
CA GLY A 181 2.91 -11.91 -5.38
C GLY A 181 2.98 -11.09 -4.09
N GLY A 182 2.85 -11.77 -2.95
CA GLY A 182 2.89 -11.12 -1.65
C GLY A 182 1.50 -10.80 -1.11
N ASP A 183 1.46 -9.88 -0.15
CA ASP A 183 0.27 -9.54 0.63
C ASP A 183 -0.04 -8.03 0.58
N GLY A 184 -0.11 -7.46 -0.63
CA GLY A 184 -0.56 -6.09 -0.85
C GLY A 184 0.17 -5.01 0.00
N VAL A 185 -0.62 -4.14 0.63
CA VAL A 185 -0.17 -2.99 1.43
C VAL A 185 -0.59 -3.16 2.88
N HIS A 186 0.37 -3.18 3.81
CA HIS A 186 0.10 -3.25 5.23
C HIS A 186 0.19 -1.89 5.90
N PHE A 187 -0.87 -1.49 6.59
CA PHE A 187 -0.91 -0.31 7.46
C PHE A 187 -0.64 -0.74 8.90
N ILE A 188 0.53 -0.39 9.41
CA ILE A 188 0.88 -0.67 10.81
C ILE A 188 0.44 0.45 11.77
N GLY A 189 -0.15 1.53 11.26
CA GLY A 189 -0.67 2.66 12.03
C GLY A 189 -1.69 3.46 11.22
N SER A 190 -1.87 4.74 11.53
CA SER A 190 -2.67 5.63 10.67
C SER A 190 -2.00 5.80 9.33
N GLY A 191 -2.73 6.01 8.24
CA GLY A 191 -2.10 6.24 6.95
C GLY A 191 -3.07 6.49 5.82
N LYS A 192 -2.52 6.75 4.63
CA LYS A 192 -3.29 7.02 3.41
C LYS A 192 -2.81 6.18 2.24
N MET A 193 -3.74 5.71 1.43
CA MET A 193 -3.52 5.17 0.10
C MET A 193 -4.32 6.01 -0.90
N VAL A 194 -3.65 6.65 -1.85
CA VAL A 194 -4.28 7.66 -2.73
C VAL A 194 -3.92 7.39 -4.18
N ASN A 195 -4.93 7.31 -5.05
CA ASN A 195 -4.74 7.14 -6.49
C ASN A 195 -3.83 5.95 -6.82
N CYS A 196 -4.09 4.82 -6.18
CA CYS A 196 -3.34 3.58 -6.40
C CYS A 196 -4.20 2.56 -7.15
N VAL A 197 -3.57 1.73 -7.96
CA VAL A 197 -4.24 0.68 -8.75
C VAL A 197 -3.61 -0.66 -8.42
N ASN A 198 -4.40 -1.60 -7.89
CA ASN A 198 -4.03 -3.00 -7.76
C ASN A 198 -4.69 -3.80 -8.90
N GLU A 199 -3.90 -4.18 -9.90
CA GLU A 199 -4.38 -4.77 -11.17
C GLU A 199 -4.79 -6.25 -11.04
N ASP A 200 -4.23 -6.93 -10.04
CA ASP A 200 -4.50 -8.32 -9.71
C ASP A 200 -4.18 -8.52 -8.24
N VAL A 201 -5.21 -8.40 -7.41
CA VAL A 201 -5.09 -8.51 -5.96
C VAL A 201 -4.59 -9.91 -5.61
N SER A 202 -3.56 -9.97 -4.75
CA SER A 202 -2.88 -11.18 -4.34
C SER A 202 -3.67 -11.93 -3.24
N GLU A 203 -3.11 -12.16 -2.05
CA GLU A 203 -3.88 -12.65 -0.91
C GLU A 203 -4.95 -11.60 -0.56
N ASP A 204 -4.50 -10.42 -0.15
CA ASP A 204 -5.28 -9.20 0.03
C ASP A 204 -4.66 -7.99 -0.69
N ALA A 205 -5.44 -6.91 -0.87
CA ALA A 205 -4.91 -5.67 -1.43
C ALA A 205 -4.36 -4.75 -0.34
N VAL A 206 -5.07 -4.70 0.79
CA VAL A 206 -4.77 -3.85 1.94
C VAL A 206 -5.03 -4.62 3.23
N THR A 207 -4.06 -4.59 4.14
CA THR A 207 -4.20 -5.14 5.48
C THR A 207 -4.02 -4.04 6.51
N ILE A 208 -5.01 -3.88 7.39
CA ILE A 208 -4.88 -3.08 8.60
C ILE A 208 -4.40 -4.02 9.69
N ASP A 209 -3.23 -3.73 10.23
CA ASP A 209 -2.58 -4.69 11.10
C ASP A 209 -3.26 -4.79 12.47
N GLY A 210 -3.33 -6.01 12.99
CA GLY A 210 -3.58 -6.31 14.39
C GLY A 210 -2.25 -6.37 15.15
N GLN A 211 -2.29 -6.65 16.45
CA GLN A 211 -1.05 -6.72 17.25
C GLN A 211 -0.03 -7.71 16.65
N GLY A 212 -0.49 -8.88 16.23
CA GLY A 212 0.39 -9.96 15.78
C GLY A 212 1.19 -9.63 14.52
N ASN A 213 0.53 -9.19 13.44
CA ASN A 213 1.21 -8.75 12.20
C ASN A 213 1.94 -7.42 12.40
N ARG A 214 1.39 -6.48 13.17
CA ARG A 214 2.06 -5.20 13.43
C ARG A 214 3.46 -5.38 14.02
N GLU A 215 3.61 -6.25 15.02
CA GLU A 215 4.92 -6.53 15.63
C GLU A 215 5.92 -7.11 14.62
N HIS A 216 5.46 -7.95 13.69
CA HIS A 216 6.29 -8.53 12.64
C HIS A 216 6.69 -7.49 11.59
N ASP A 217 5.73 -6.70 11.14
CA ASP A 217 5.94 -5.71 10.08
C ASP A 217 6.79 -4.54 10.59
N ALA A 218 6.61 -4.13 11.85
CA ALA A 218 7.50 -3.18 12.50
C ALA A 218 8.96 -3.68 12.55
N ARG A 219 9.21 -4.99 12.76
CA ARG A 219 10.57 -5.55 12.70
C ARG A 219 11.17 -5.48 11.30
N ILE A 220 10.37 -5.70 10.26
CA ILE A 220 10.82 -5.56 8.86
C ILE A 220 11.13 -4.09 8.55
N ALA A 221 10.24 -3.20 8.97
CA ALA A 221 10.39 -1.75 8.83
C ALA A 221 11.58 -1.19 9.63
N GLY A 222 12.02 -1.90 10.66
CA GLY A 222 13.01 -1.38 11.62
C GLY A 222 12.44 -0.30 12.52
N GLY A 223 11.11 -0.27 12.67
CA GLY A 223 10.34 0.72 13.41
C GLY A 223 9.68 0.18 14.68
N SER A 224 8.79 0.98 15.26
CA SER A 224 8.01 0.61 16.46
C SER A 224 6.64 0.07 16.06
N PRO A 225 6.14 -1.00 16.71
CA PRO A 225 4.76 -1.45 16.57
C PRO A 225 3.76 -0.62 17.39
N GLU A 226 4.21 0.44 18.07
CA GLU A 226 3.31 1.28 18.87
C GLU A 226 2.42 2.15 17.98
N VAL A 227 1.10 2.07 18.21
CA VAL A 227 0.11 2.94 17.59
C VAL A 227 -0.57 3.76 18.68
N SER A 228 -0.64 5.07 18.46
CA SER A 228 -1.37 5.97 19.36
C SER A 228 -2.86 5.91 19.05
N GLY A 229 -3.63 5.31 19.96
CA GLY A 229 -5.09 5.24 19.84
C GLY A 229 -5.57 4.36 18.70
N ARG A 230 -6.78 4.63 18.20
CA ARG A 230 -7.36 3.93 17.06
C ARG A 230 -6.76 4.50 15.76
N PRO A 231 -6.00 3.71 14.98
CA PRO A 231 -5.45 4.20 13.72
C PRO A 231 -6.56 4.59 12.74
N LYS A 232 -6.28 5.63 11.95
CA LYS A 232 -7.14 6.06 10.85
C LYS A 232 -6.52 5.72 9.51
N VAL A 233 -7.19 4.92 8.69
CA VAL A 233 -6.74 4.54 7.35
C VAL A 233 -7.67 5.13 6.29
N GLU A 234 -7.11 5.90 5.36
CA GLU A 234 -7.85 6.54 4.27
C GLU A 234 -7.43 5.94 2.92
N ILE A 235 -8.35 5.26 2.25
CA ILE A 235 -8.18 4.70 0.90
C ILE A 235 -9.02 5.58 -0.03
N ILE A 236 -8.36 6.26 -0.97
CA ILE A 236 -8.97 7.35 -1.73
C ILE A 236 -8.64 7.21 -3.22
N ASN A 237 -9.68 7.22 -4.05
CA ASN A 237 -9.58 7.14 -5.52
C ASN A 237 -8.73 5.95 -5.99
N CYS A 238 -8.79 4.83 -5.28
CA CYS A 238 -8.04 3.62 -5.61
C CYS A 238 -8.87 2.68 -6.47
N THR A 239 -8.21 1.83 -7.26
CA THR A 239 -8.85 0.78 -8.04
C THR A 239 -8.28 -0.58 -7.66
N PHE A 240 -9.15 -1.53 -7.34
CA PHE A 240 -8.77 -2.90 -6.98
C PHE A 240 -9.45 -3.90 -7.90
N LYS A 241 -8.69 -4.82 -8.50
CA LYS A 241 -9.21 -5.78 -9.46
C LYS A 241 -8.91 -7.21 -9.04
N LYS A 242 -9.85 -8.11 -9.32
CA LYS A 242 -9.68 -9.57 -9.25
C LYS A 242 -9.29 -10.13 -7.88
N ALA A 243 -9.74 -9.52 -6.78
CA ALA A 243 -9.54 -10.11 -5.46
C ALA A 243 -10.22 -11.49 -5.38
N ALA A 244 -9.44 -12.53 -5.11
CA ALA A 244 -9.95 -13.89 -5.00
C ALA A 244 -10.92 -14.01 -3.80
N ASP A 245 -10.53 -13.43 -2.66
CA ASP A 245 -11.37 -13.28 -1.48
C ASP A 245 -11.58 -11.81 -1.07
N LYS A 246 -10.65 -11.18 -0.34
CA LYS A 246 -10.88 -9.86 0.26
C LYS A 246 -10.01 -8.77 -0.38
N VAL A 247 -10.55 -7.56 -0.49
CA VAL A 247 -9.76 -6.38 -0.88
C VAL A 247 -9.07 -5.80 0.36
N VAL A 248 -9.84 -5.54 1.41
CA VAL A 248 -9.35 -5.04 2.69
C VAL A 248 -9.57 -6.08 3.78
N GLN A 249 -8.48 -6.43 4.45
CA GLN A 249 -8.48 -7.19 5.69
C GLN A 249 -8.21 -6.29 6.88
N ASP A 250 -9.04 -6.44 7.90
CA ASP A 250 -8.97 -5.61 9.09
C ASP A 250 -8.77 -6.47 10.34
N ASN A 251 -7.56 -6.41 10.90
CA ASN A 251 -7.13 -7.27 12.01
C ASN A 251 -7.19 -6.59 13.38
N ALA A 252 -7.55 -5.31 13.47
CA ALA A 252 -7.75 -4.60 14.74
C ALA A 252 -8.63 -3.36 14.57
N ALA A 253 -9.11 -2.80 15.69
CA ALA A 253 -9.93 -1.60 15.67
C ALA A 253 -9.27 -0.45 14.90
N ALA A 254 -9.95 0.06 13.87
CA ALA A 254 -9.51 1.19 13.05
C ALA A 254 -10.70 2.05 12.59
N ASP A 255 -10.44 3.33 12.35
CA ASP A 255 -11.35 4.19 11.61
C ASP A 255 -10.94 4.18 10.14
N VAL A 256 -11.80 3.70 9.25
CA VAL A 256 -11.47 3.50 7.84
C VAL A 256 -12.36 4.32 6.95
N VAL A 257 -11.76 5.01 5.98
CA VAL A 257 -12.47 5.72 4.93
C VAL A 257 -12.09 5.11 3.58
N MET A 258 -13.09 4.71 2.81
CA MET A 258 -13.00 4.35 1.39
C MET A 258 -13.79 5.39 0.60
N SER A 259 -13.11 6.19 -0.23
CA SER A 259 -13.72 7.35 -0.88
C SER A 259 -13.33 7.45 -2.35
N GLY A 260 -14.32 7.39 -3.26
CA GLY A 260 -14.06 7.43 -4.70
C GLY A 260 -13.41 6.15 -5.25
N ASP A 261 -13.41 5.06 -4.49
CA ASP A 261 -12.75 3.82 -4.87
C ASP A 261 -13.58 2.99 -5.86
N THR A 262 -12.88 2.23 -6.70
CA THR A 262 -13.45 1.26 -7.63
C THR A 262 -12.99 -0.16 -7.29
N VAL A 263 -13.92 -1.11 -7.26
CA VAL A 263 -13.62 -2.54 -7.14
C VAL A 263 -14.20 -3.27 -8.35
N GLU A 264 -13.39 -4.10 -9.00
CA GLU A 264 -13.76 -4.92 -10.13
C GLU A 264 -13.42 -6.39 -9.86
N GLY A 265 -14.34 -7.09 -9.20
CA GLY A 265 -14.15 -8.48 -8.79
C GLY A 265 -13.55 -8.61 -7.40
N ALA A 266 -14.35 -9.08 -6.46
CA ALA A 266 -13.93 -9.44 -5.11
C ALA A 266 -14.85 -10.51 -4.52
N GLY A 267 -14.37 -11.31 -3.58
CA GLY A 267 -15.25 -12.04 -2.66
C GLY A 267 -15.96 -11.06 -1.72
N LYS A 268 -15.17 -10.33 -0.94
CA LYS A 268 -15.58 -9.30 0.01
C LYS A 268 -14.78 -8.03 -0.22
N VAL A 269 -15.38 -6.85 -0.10
CA VAL A 269 -14.60 -5.61 -0.20
C VAL A 269 -13.86 -5.32 1.10
N PHE A 270 -14.54 -5.41 2.23
CA PHE A 270 -13.96 -5.17 3.55
C PHE A 270 -14.35 -6.29 4.51
N ARG A 271 -13.36 -6.90 5.16
CA ARG A 271 -13.55 -7.98 6.09
C ARG A 271 -12.75 -7.73 7.37
N THR A 272 -13.44 -7.62 8.50
CA THR A 272 -12.78 -7.78 9.81
C THR A 272 -12.32 -9.23 9.97
N ASN A 273 -11.26 -9.47 10.72
CA ASN A 273 -10.74 -10.82 10.91
C ASN A 273 -11.83 -11.79 11.40
N GLY A 274 -11.91 -12.98 10.78
CA GLY A 274 -13.00 -13.90 10.98
C GLY A 274 -13.07 -14.48 12.38
N GLY A 275 -14.27 -14.56 12.94
CA GLY A 275 -14.50 -15.09 14.28
C GLY A 275 -14.08 -14.16 15.42
N HIS A 276 -13.44 -13.02 15.11
CA HIS A 276 -13.08 -12.02 16.10
C HIS A 276 -14.28 -11.14 16.44
N THR A 277 -14.62 -11.10 17.73
CA THR A 277 -15.72 -10.26 18.25
C THR A 277 -15.24 -8.95 18.86
N ASP A 278 -13.92 -8.76 18.96
CA ASP A 278 -13.24 -7.67 19.63
C ASP A 278 -12.79 -6.52 18.69
N ILE A 279 -12.96 -6.68 17.38
CA ILE A 279 -12.58 -5.67 16.39
C ILE A 279 -13.67 -4.60 16.29
N ASP A 280 -13.42 -3.45 16.91
CA ASP A 280 -14.31 -2.28 16.95
C ASP A 280 -13.92 -1.23 15.90
N SER A 281 -14.09 -1.58 14.62
CA SER A 281 -13.73 -0.73 13.48
C SER A 281 -14.93 0.01 12.90
N HIS A 282 -14.71 1.25 12.48
CA HIS A 282 -15.75 2.07 11.85
C HIS A 282 -15.37 2.40 10.41
N LEU A 283 -16.09 1.78 9.47
CA LEU A 283 -15.89 1.98 8.04
C LEU A 283 -16.87 3.04 7.52
N LEU A 284 -16.35 4.02 6.80
CA LEU A 284 -17.10 4.90 5.91
C LEU A 284 -16.78 4.53 4.46
N VAL A 285 -17.80 4.16 3.68
CA VAL A 285 -17.70 4.01 2.23
C VAL A 285 -18.49 5.12 1.57
N GLU A 286 -17.84 5.96 0.77
CA GLU A 286 -18.51 7.04 0.07
C GLU A 286 -18.10 7.20 -1.40
N ASN A 287 -19.07 7.50 -2.26
CA ASN A 287 -18.83 7.78 -3.68
C ASN A 287 -18.08 6.67 -4.43
N CYS A 288 -18.22 5.43 -3.98
CA CYS A 288 -17.50 4.29 -4.53
C CYS A 288 -18.35 3.50 -5.55
N GLN A 289 -17.68 2.72 -6.38
CA GLN A 289 -18.31 1.78 -7.30
C GLN A 289 -17.69 0.38 -7.18
N PHE A 290 -18.46 -0.59 -6.69
CA PHE A 290 -18.00 -1.96 -6.47
C PHE A 290 -18.80 -2.94 -7.32
N ASN A 291 -18.17 -3.44 -8.38
CA ASN A 291 -18.77 -4.38 -9.32
C ASN A 291 -18.14 -5.77 -9.20
N GLN A 292 -18.89 -6.81 -9.57
CA GLN A 292 -18.53 -8.21 -9.52
C GLN A 292 -18.13 -8.68 -8.10
N VAL A 293 -18.81 -8.15 -7.07
CA VAL A 293 -18.60 -8.59 -5.68
C VAL A 293 -19.43 -9.84 -5.42
N LYS A 294 -18.79 -10.93 -4.98
CA LYS A 294 -19.42 -12.26 -4.88
C LYS A 294 -20.20 -12.49 -3.58
N GLU A 295 -19.81 -11.82 -2.48
CA GLU A 295 -20.44 -12.01 -1.17
C GLU A 295 -20.96 -10.70 -0.60
N ALA A 296 -20.07 -9.80 -0.16
CA ALA A 296 -20.47 -8.60 0.54
C ALA A 296 -19.52 -7.42 0.39
N VAL A 297 -20.04 -6.20 0.52
CA VAL A 297 -19.19 -5.01 0.65
C VAL A 297 -18.52 -5.00 2.02
N PHE A 298 -19.30 -5.09 3.10
CA PHE A 298 -18.78 -5.15 4.46
C PHE A 298 -19.18 -6.46 5.13
N ARG A 299 -18.23 -7.19 5.70
CA ARG A 299 -18.50 -8.38 6.51
C ARG A 299 -17.76 -8.33 7.83
N THR A 300 -18.49 -8.54 8.92
CA THR A 300 -17.93 -8.62 10.27
C THR A 300 -18.65 -9.66 11.11
N ASP A 301 -17.94 -10.25 12.07
CA ASP A 301 -18.51 -11.03 13.17
C ASP A 301 -18.53 -10.24 14.49
N ALA A 302 -17.86 -9.08 14.51
CA ALA A 302 -17.75 -8.23 15.69
C ALA A 302 -18.98 -7.35 15.85
N PRO A 303 -19.63 -7.32 17.03
CA PRO A 303 -20.77 -6.44 17.29
C PRO A 303 -20.40 -4.96 17.38
N GLY A 304 -19.12 -4.64 17.65
CA GLY A 304 -18.62 -3.26 17.69
C GLY A 304 -18.39 -2.65 16.31
N ALA A 305 -17.95 -3.46 15.34
CA ALA A 305 -17.62 -2.95 14.01
C ALA A 305 -18.85 -2.42 13.26
N THR A 306 -18.75 -1.25 12.63
CA THR A 306 -19.85 -0.61 11.90
C THR A 306 -19.43 -0.18 10.51
N VAL A 307 -20.40 -0.08 9.61
CA VAL A 307 -20.25 0.54 8.30
C VAL A 307 -21.29 1.63 8.08
N THR A 308 -20.86 2.73 7.46
CA THR A 308 -21.74 3.76 6.87
C THR A 308 -21.53 3.80 5.37
N LEU A 309 -22.60 3.61 4.59
CA LEU A 309 -22.59 3.63 3.14
C LEU A 309 -23.25 4.91 2.61
N LYS A 310 -22.55 5.66 1.76
CA LYS A 310 -23.05 6.89 1.13
C LYS A 310 -22.75 6.90 -0.36
N ASN A 311 -23.77 7.04 -1.21
CA ASN A 311 -23.58 7.09 -2.66
C ASN A 311 -22.71 5.91 -3.19
N LEU A 312 -22.98 4.69 -2.68
CA LEU A 312 -22.33 3.48 -3.13
C LEU A 312 -23.13 2.87 -4.29
N LYS A 313 -22.44 2.59 -5.40
CA LYS A 313 -22.99 1.76 -6.48
C LYS A 313 -22.37 0.38 -6.37
N THR A 314 -23.19 -0.65 -6.16
CA THR A 314 -22.68 -2.02 -6.06
C THR A 314 -23.66 -3.09 -6.51
N ASP A 315 -23.13 -4.15 -7.11
CA ASP A 315 -23.85 -5.39 -7.45
C ASP A 315 -23.68 -6.49 -6.40
N ALA A 316 -23.01 -6.20 -5.27
CA ALA A 316 -22.82 -7.16 -4.19
C ALA A 316 -24.17 -7.74 -3.72
N PRO A 317 -24.27 -9.07 -3.53
CA PRO A 317 -25.47 -9.72 -2.99
C PRO A 317 -25.89 -9.12 -1.64
N SER A 318 -24.91 -8.87 -0.76
CA SER A 318 -25.12 -8.11 0.48
C SER A 318 -24.26 -6.84 0.50
N GLU A 319 -24.84 -5.73 0.88
CA GLU A 319 -24.07 -4.52 1.20
C GLU A 319 -23.40 -4.65 2.57
N ALA A 320 -24.05 -5.34 3.51
CA ALA A 320 -23.45 -5.68 4.79
C ALA A 320 -23.85 -7.09 5.24
N ILE A 321 -22.90 -7.84 5.78
CA ILE A 321 -23.14 -9.05 6.58
C ILE A 321 -22.64 -8.76 7.99
N VAL A 322 -23.58 -8.59 8.91
CA VAL A 322 -23.32 -8.08 10.27
C VAL A 322 -24.15 -8.84 11.31
N PRO A 323 -23.69 -8.93 12.58
CA PRO A 323 -24.47 -9.48 13.68
C PRO A 323 -25.81 -8.75 13.90
N ASN A 324 -25.83 -7.42 13.74
CA ASN A 324 -27.01 -6.58 13.92
C ASN A 324 -27.11 -5.54 12.79
N ALA A 325 -28.30 -5.39 12.22
CA ALA A 325 -28.57 -4.44 11.14
C ALA A 325 -28.25 -2.97 11.50
N SER A 326 -28.30 -2.60 12.79
CA SER A 326 -27.91 -1.24 13.23
C SER A 326 -26.44 -0.91 12.98
N GLN A 327 -25.60 -1.91 12.72
CA GLN A 327 -24.18 -1.73 12.39
C GLN A 327 -23.98 -1.23 10.95
N ALA A 328 -25.00 -1.27 10.09
CA ALA A 328 -24.88 -0.98 8.66
C ALA A 328 -25.77 0.19 8.23
N ILE A 329 -25.31 1.41 8.49
CA ILE A 329 -26.04 2.63 8.18
C ILE A 329 -25.99 2.89 6.66
N GLY A 330 -27.15 3.12 6.04
CA GLY A 330 -27.26 3.36 4.60
C GLY A 330 -27.28 2.10 3.73
N ALA A 331 -27.10 0.91 4.33
CA ALA A 331 -27.27 -0.36 3.64
C ALA A 331 -28.76 -0.73 3.49
N THR A 332 -29.10 -1.26 2.34
CA THR A 332 -30.43 -1.77 1.96
C THR A 332 -30.45 -3.29 1.85
N ARG A 333 -29.30 -3.92 1.57
CA ARG A 333 -29.14 -5.37 1.49
C ARG A 333 -28.28 -5.87 2.65
N ILE A 334 -28.91 -6.17 3.78
CA ILE A 334 -28.23 -6.61 5.00
C ILE A 334 -28.49 -8.11 5.20
N GLY A 335 -27.42 -8.88 5.37
CA GLY A 335 -27.44 -10.30 5.67
C GLY A 335 -26.81 -10.63 7.02
N HIS A 336 -26.91 -11.90 7.40
CA HIS A 336 -26.22 -12.47 8.56
C HIS A 336 -25.65 -13.83 8.16
N LYS A 337 -24.41 -14.10 8.58
CA LYS A 337 -23.74 -15.38 8.34
C LYS A 337 -22.81 -15.67 9.51
N ALA A 338 -23.06 -16.76 10.22
CA ALA A 338 -22.20 -17.18 11.32
C ALA A 338 -20.79 -17.54 10.81
N TYR A 339 -19.78 -17.26 11.62
CA TYR A 339 -18.43 -17.75 11.38
C TYR A 339 -18.40 -19.28 11.44
N SER A 340 -17.72 -19.93 10.49
CA SER A 340 -17.70 -21.39 10.32
C SER A 340 -16.30 -22.01 10.38
N GLY A 341 -15.27 -21.20 10.67
CA GLY A 341 -13.86 -21.59 10.52
C GLY A 341 -13.32 -21.08 9.20
#